data_AF-A0A2V6HKM5-F1
#
_entry.id   AF-A0A2V6HKM5-F1
#
_cell.length_a   1.000
_cell.length_b   1.000
_cell.length_c   1.000
_cell.angle_alpha   90.00
_cell.angle_beta   90.00
_cell.angle_gamma   90.00
#
_symmetry.space_group_name_H-M   'P 1'
#
loop_
_entity.id
_entity.type
_entity.pdbx_description
1 polymer ?
#
loop_
_entity_poly.entity_id
_entity_poly.type
_entity_poly.pdbx_seq_one_letter_code
_entity_poly.pdbx_strand_id
1 'polypeptide(L)'
;MGKQIENIPAPTMSALSSYHWPGNIRELQNLIERAVILSNDGVLPNPLPATATHGVRPAPSAATTLKESERALIYARLNGSVG
;
A
#
# COMPACT_ATOMS: atom_id res chain seq x y z
N MET A 1 -9.81 18.32 2.78
CA MET A 1 -8.72 19.10 2.14
C MET A 1 -8.38 18.42 0.82
N GLY A 2 -9.04 18.82 -0.26
CA GLY A 2 -8.81 18.23 -1.59
C GLY A 2 -7.71 18.99 -2.31
N LYS A 3 -6.47 18.46 -2.30
CA LYS A 3 -5.43 18.93 -3.23
C LYS A 3 -5.89 18.57 -4.64
N GLN A 4 -6.02 19.57 -5.51
CA GLN A 4 -6.27 19.32 -6.93
C GLN A 4 -4.96 18.93 -7.60
N ILE A 5 -4.99 17.83 -8.34
CA ILE A 5 -3.88 17.39 -9.19
C ILE A 5 -4.15 17.96 -10.57
N GLU A 6 -3.27 18.84 -11.03
CA GLU A 6 -3.37 19.49 -12.33
C GLU A 6 -2.58 18.73 -13.39
N ASN A 7 -1.55 17.98 -12.98
CA ASN A 7 -0.67 17.29 -13.91
C ASN A 7 -0.27 15.89 -13.42
N ILE A 8 -0.41 14.90 -14.30
CA ILE A 8 0.11 13.54 -14.09
C ILE A 8 1.20 13.30 -15.14
N PRO A 9 2.47 13.18 -14.74
CA PRO A 9 3.55 12.93 -15.68
C PRO A 9 3.30 11.65 -16.50
N ALA A 10 3.57 11.70 -17.80
CA ALA A 10 3.51 10.53 -18.70
C ALA A 10 4.25 9.28 -18.17
N PRO A 11 5.45 9.38 -17.54
CA PRO A 11 6.09 8.19 -16.94
C PRO A 11 5.29 7.62 -15.77
N THR A 12 4.63 8.46 -14.97
CA THR A 12 3.75 8.01 -13.88
C THR A 12 2.54 7.27 -14.42
N MET A 13 1.87 7.82 -15.45
CA MET A 13 0.75 7.15 -16.12
C MET A 13 1.17 5.79 -16.70
N SER A 14 2.29 5.76 -17.42
CA SER A 14 2.79 4.53 -18.04
C SER A 14 3.11 3.46 -17.00
N ALA A 15 3.69 3.85 -15.86
CA ALA A 15 4.00 2.94 -14.77
C ALA A 15 2.72 2.39 -14.12
N LEU A 16 1.72 3.25 -13.85
CA LEU A 16 0.41 2.84 -13.32
C LEU A 16 -0.33 1.86 -14.25
N SER A 17 -0.28 2.10 -15.56
CA SER A 17 -0.89 1.22 -16.56
C SER A 17 -0.16 -0.11 -16.73
N SER A 18 1.15 -0.14 -16.50
CA SER A 18 1.98 -1.34 -16.70
C SER A 18 2.12 -2.21 -15.45
N TYR A 19 1.69 -1.71 -14.29
CA TYR A 19 1.86 -2.42 -13.03
C TYR A 19 0.84 -3.56 -12.86
N HIS A 20 1.33 -4.74 -12.50
CA HIS A 20 0.47 -5.88 -12.13
C HIS A 20 -0.04 -5.69 -10.70
N TRP A 21 -1.23 -5.11 -10.57
CA TRP A 21 -1.91 -4.87 -9.30
C TRP A 21 -2.19 -6.18 -8.55
N PRO A 22 -1.48 -6.47 -7.43
CA PRO A 22 -1.59 -7.76 -6.75
C PRO A 22 -2.91 -7.90 -5.97
N GLY A 23 -3.59 -6.78 -5.68
CA GLY A 23 -4.87 -6.73 -4.97
C GLY A 23 -5.83 -5.66 -5.50
N ASN A 24 -6.50 -5.90 -6.64
CA ASN A 24 -7.65 -5.12 -7.14
C ASN A 24 -7.48 -3.58 -7.18
N ILE A 25 -8.58 -2.86 -7.49
CA ILE A 25 -8.65 -1.38 -7.56
C ILE A 25 -8.37 -0.71 -6.20
N ARG A 26 -8.47 -1.45 -5.08
CA ARG A 26 -8.22 -0.90 -3.73
C ARG A 26 -6.76 -0.53 -3.50
N GLU A 27 -5.81 -1.30 -4.03
CA GLU A 27 -4.39 -0.92 -3.93
C GLU A 27 -4.06 0.32 -4.76
N LEU A 28 -4.67 0.43 -5.95
CA LEU A 28 -4.59 1.65 -6.77
C LEU A 28 -5.11 2.85 -5.97
N GLN A 29 -6.28 2.74 -5.35
CA GLN A 29 -6.85 3.81 -4.52
C GLN A 29 -5.89 4.22 -3.40
N ASN A 30 -5.38 3.28 -2.61
CA ASN A 30 -4.46 3.57 -1.50
C ASN A 30 -3.18 4.27 -1.97
N LEU A 31 -2.63 3.86 -3.12
CA LEU A 31 -1.43 4.48 -3.69
C LEU A 31 -1.71 5.89 -4.21
N ILE A 32 -2.83 6.10 -4.90
CA ILE A 32 -3.23 7.42 -5.40
C ILE A 32 -3.50 8.37 -4.24
N GLU A 33 -4.21 7.95 -3.19
CA GLU A 33 -4.44 8.76 -1.99
C GLU A 33 -3.12 9.23 -1.36
N ARG A 34 -2.15 8.32 -1.22
CA ARG A 34 -0.81 8.67 -0.71
C ARG A 34 -0.06 9.62 -1.62
N ALA A 35 -0.09 9.41 -2.94
CA ALA A 35 0.55 10.32 -3.89
C ALA A 35 -0.10 11.70 -3.92
N VAL A 36 -1.42 11.80 -3.75
CA VAL A 36 -2.10 13.10 -3.63
C VAL A 36 -1.66 13.84 -2.37
N ILE A 37 -1.49 13.14 -1.24
CA ILE A 37 -0.97 13.75 -0.01
C ILE A 37 0.47 14.26 -0.22
N LEU A 38 1.30 13.47 -0.90
CA LEU A 38 2.72 13.78 -1.18
C LEU A 38 2.92 14.75 -2.35
N SER A 39 1.90 15.00 -3.16
CA SER A 39 1.99 15.90 -4.31
C SER A 39 2.29 17.32 -3.83
N ASN A 40 3.32 17.93 -4.41
CA ASN A 40 3.58 19.35 -4.30
C ASN A 40 3.28 19.98 -5.67
N ASP A 41 2.71 21.19 -5.65
CA ASP A 41 2.45 22.00 -6.84
C ASP A 41 1.52 21.34 -7.88
N GLY A 42 0.57 20.52 -7.44
CA GLY A 42 -0.43 19.91 -8.32
C GLY A 42 0.09 18.80 -9.23
N VAL A 43 1.34 18.36 -9.06
CA VAL A 43 1.93 17.27 -9.83
C VAL A 43 1.83 15.95 -9.06
N LEU A 44 1.25 14.91 -9.69
CA LEU A 44 1.21 13.57 -9.09
C LEU A 44 2.57 12.88 -9.21
N PRO A 45 3.28 12.62 -8.10
CA PRO A 45 4.51 11.85 -8.13
C PRO A 45 4.20 10.38 -8.46
N ASN A 46 5.20 9.63 -8.94
CA ASN A 46 5.04 8.19 -9.15
C ASN A 46 4.80 7.49 -7.80
N PRO A 47 3.60 6.91 -7.55
CA PRO A 47 3.30 6.25 -6.28
C PRO A 47 3.88 4.84 -6.18
N LEU A 48 4.35 4.27 -7.29
CA LEU A 48 4.77 2.87 -7.31
C LEU A 48 6.11 2.69 -6.57
N PRO A 49 6.24 1.63 -5.76
CA PRO A 49 7.50 1.33 -5.08
C PRO A 49 8.58 1.00 -6.12
N ALA A 50 9.84 1.40 -5.87
CA ALA A 50 10.95 1.15 -6.79
C ALA A 50 11.13 -0.34 -7.16
N THR A 51 10.72 -1.25 -6.28
CA THR A 51 10.74 -2.70 -6.48
C THR A 51 9.68 -3.21 -7.47
N ALA A 52 8.71 -2.39 -7.88
CA ALA A 52 7.67 -2.71 -8.85
C ALA A 52 8.18 -3.07 -10.25
N THR A 53 9.42 -2.67 -10.57
CA THR A 53 10.07 -2.96 -11.86
C THR A 53 10.62 -4.38 -11.95
N HIS A 54 10.62 -5.13 -10.86
CA HIS A 54 10.86 -6.57 -10.87
C HIS A 54 9.58 -7.26 -10.41
N GLY A 55 9.15 -8.31 -11.11
CA GLY A 55 8.02 -9.18 -10.74
C GLY A 55 8.22 -9.95 -9.41
N VAL A 56 8.96 -9.37 -8.46
CA VAL A 56 9.07 -9.85 -7.10
C VAL A 56 7.92 -9.21 -6.33
N ARG A 57 6.85 -9.99 -6.21
CA ARG A 57 5.77 -9.86 -5.22
C ARG A 57 6.27 -9.07 -4.00
N PRO A 58 5.80 -7.83 -3.74
CA PRO A 58 6.02 -7.24 -2.44
C PRO A 58 5.40 -8.22 -1.43
N ALA A 59 6.23 -8.67 -0.49
CA ALA A 59 5.83 -9.56 0.58
C ALA A 59 4.55 -9.02 1.24
N PRO A 60 3.65 -9.91 1.72
CA PRO A 60 2.36 -9.51 2.25
C PRO A 60 2.53 -8.33 3.20
N SER A 61 1.73 -7.30 2.94
CA SER A 61 1.40 -6.23 3.86
C SER A 61 1.41 -6.74 5.30
N ALA A 62 1.82 -5.88 6.24
CA ALA A 62 1.90 -6.08 7.69
C ALA A 62 0.73 -6.85 8.37
N ALA A 63 -0.31 -7.23 7.63
CA ALA A 63 -1.30 -8.25 7.95
C ALA A 63 -0.76 -9.65 8.31
N THR A 64 0.44 -10.07 7.88
CA THR A 64 1.02 -11.32 8.42
C THR A 64 1.52 -11.10 9.84
N THR A 65 2.18 -9.97 10.12
CA THR A 65 2.65 -9.63 11.47
C THR A 65 1.49 -9.37 12.43
N LEU A 66 0.40 -8.74 11.96
CA LEU A 66 -0.79 -8.49 12.78
C LEU A 66 -1.55 -9.79 13.08
N LYS A 67 -1.77 -10.64 12.08
CA LYS A 67 -2.49 -11.91 12.29
C LYS A 67 -1.71 -12.90 13.16
N GLU A 68 -0.38 -12.83 13.15
CA GLU A 68 0.48 -13.68 13.99
C GLU A 68 0.59 -13.14 15.44
N SER A 69 0.65 -11.81 15.61
CA SER A 69 0.60 -11.18 16.93
C SER A 69 -0.79 -11.25 17.58
N GLU A 70 -1.88 -11.19 16.82
CA GLU A 70 -3.25 -11.42 17.32
C GLU A 70 -3.41 -12.85 17.85
N ARG A 71 -2.90 -13.85 17.13
CA ARG A 71 -2.95 -15.26 17.58
C ARG A 71 -2.18 -15.45 18.89
N ALA A 72 -0.99 -14.85 19.02
CA ALA A 72 -0.20 -14.95 20.25
C ALA A 72 -0.93 -14.32 21.45
N LEU A 73 -1.62 -13.20 21.25
CA LEU A 73 -2.38 -12.52 22.31
C LEU A 73 -3.63 -13.31 22.76
N ILE A 74 -4.30 -13.99 21.82
CA ILE A 74 -5.46 -14.86 22.12
C ILE A 74 -5.01 -16.10 22.90
N TYR A 75 -3.92 -16.77 22.49
CA TYR A 75 -3.40 -17.93 23.21
C TYR A 75 -2.88 -17.58 24.61
N ALA A 76 -2.22 -16.43 24.77
CA ALA A 76 -1.75 -15.96 26.08
C ALA A 76 -2.90 -15.71 27.07
N ARG A 77 -4.05 -15.23 26.58
CA ARG A 77 -5.23 -14.99 27.43
C ARG A 77 -6.01 -16.25 27.77
N LEU A 78 -6.01 -17.25 26.90
CA LEU A 78 -6.66 -18.56 27.15
C LEU A 78 -5.83 -19.45 28.10
N ASN A 79 -4.49 -19.37 28.06
CA ASN A 79 -3.61 -20.15 28.96
C ASN A 79 -3.31 -19.46 30.30
N GLY A 80 -3.76 -18.22 30.52
CA GLY A 80 -3.56 -17.46 31.76
C GLY A 80 -4.63 -17.66 32.84
N SER A 81 -5.50 -18.66 32.71
CA SER A 81 -6.57 -18.93 33.69
C SER A 81 -6.70 -20.42 34.00
N VAL A 82 -5.66 -21.01 34.59
CA VAL A 82 -5.81 -22.09 35.57
C VAL A 82 -4.70 -21.91 36.61
N GLY A 83 -5.08 -21.57 37.83
CA GLY A 83 -4.21 -21.32 38.98
C GLY A 83 -4.94 -20.48 39.99
#